data_AF-A0A2S8SWB6-F1
#
_entry.id   AF-A0A2S8SWB6-F1
#
_cell.length_a   1.000
_cell.length_b   1.000
_cell.length_c   1.000
_cell.angle_alpha   90.00
_cell.angle_beta   90.00
_cell.angle_gamma   90.00
#
_symmetry.space_group_name_H-M   'P 1'
#
loop_
_entity.id
_entity.type
_entity.pdbx_description
1 polymer ?
#
loop_
_entity_poly.entity_id
_entity_poly.type
_entity_poly.pdbx_seq_one_letter_code
_entity_poly.pdbx_strand_id
1 'polypeptide(L)'
;MIPLNWALIGFCGMTGAVLAQIGLRDHDPQALLFVVPLFLVGLPFLISTLKRDTFFQSQDAPPISSLVAARSEAALFETQFGFTGKLRLHEKEARRFLDVPARATRLENGALAFVSNIDASTRFSGVVTKSKVGLWLCSPQFESAPIECGTLFYGKKSRPALRVQFLETADAKNARLKAILSFDDITSREAMRTFLLAQMGSTSSTSSQSASPFSSSTG
;
A
#
# COMPACT_ATOMS: atom_id res chain seq x y z
N MET A 1 -9.55 2.38 17.42
CA MET A 1 -10.23 1.64 18.50
C MET A 1 -9.63 0.25 18.58
N ILE A 2 -9.15 -0.18 19.75
CA ILE A 2 -8.73 -1.57 19.95
C ILE A 2 -10.03 -2.37 20.03
N PRO A 3 -10.22 -3.44 19.23
CA PRO A 3 -11.45 -4.21 19.31
C PRO A 3 -11.60 -4.76 20.73
N LEU A 4 -12.81 -4.74 21.30
CA LEU A 4 -13.09 -5.14 22.68
C LEU A 4 -12.46 -6.50 23.05
N ASN A 5 -12.44 -7.42 22.08
CA ASN A 5 -11.83 -8.74 22.20
C ASN A 5 -10.33 -8.69 22.56
N TRP A 6 -9.59 -7.69 22.07
CA TRP A 6 -8.17 -7.51 22.34
C TRP A 6 -7.89 -6.97 23.75
N ALA A 7 -8.79 -6.13 24.29
CA ALA A 7 -8.68 -5.65 25.67
C ALA A 7 -8.88 -6.79 26.67
N LEU A 8 -9.84 -7.69 26.40
CA LEU A 8 -10.10 -8.86 27.22
C LEU A 8 -8.91 -9.84 27.24
N ILE A 9 -8.32 -10.13 26.07
CA ILE A 9 -7.13 -11.00 25.98
C ILE A 9 -5.95 -10.41 26.75
N GLY A 10 -5.72 -9.10 26.62
CA GLY A 10 -4.68 -8.39 27.38
C GLY A 10 -4.88 -8.48 28.89
N PHE A 11 -6.12 -8.28 29.36
CA PHE A 11 -6.46 -8.38 30.79
C PHE A 11 -6.22 -9.80 31.34
N CYS A 12 -6.69 -10.84 30.63
CA CYS A 12 -6.47 -12.24 31.02
C CYS A 12 -4.98 -12.63 31.03
N GLY A 13 -4.19 -12.10 30.09
CA GLY A 13 -2.74 -12.31 30.08
C GLY A 13 -2.06 -11.65 31.28
N MET A 14 -2.47 -10.43 31.65
CA MET A 14 -1.89 -9.71 32.78
C MET A 14 -2.20 -10.39 34.12
N THR A 15 -3.44 -10.84 34.33
CA THR A 15 -3.83 -11.57 35.54
C THR A 15 -3.12 -12.92 35.64
N GLY A 16 -2.99 -13.65 34.52
CA GLY A 16 -2.22 -14.90 34.47
C GLY A 16 -0.74 -14.70 34.82
N ALA A 17 -0.13 -13.61 34.35
CA ALA A 17 1.28 -13.30 34.65
C ALA A 17 1.50 -13.00 36.14
N VAL A 18 0.60 -12.24 36.78
CA VAL A 18 0.68 -11.94 38.23
C VAL A 18 0.55 -13.22 39.06
N LEU A 19 -0.41 -14.10 38.73
CA LEU A 19 -0.61 -15.37 39.42
C LEU A 19 0.60 -16.31 39.25
N ALA A 20 1.16 -16.39 38.03
CA ALA A 20 2.37 -17.17 37.78
C ALA A 20 3.58 -16.63 38.56
N GLN A 21 3.73 -15.31 38.67
CA GLN A 21 4.81 -14.69 39.42
C GLN A 21 4.72 -14.96 40.93
N ILE A 22 3.51 -15.00 41.50
CA ILE A 22 3.28 -15.39 42.90
C ILE A 22 3.66 -16.86 43.10
N GLY A 23 3.15 -17.77 42.27
CA GLY A 23 3.46 -19.20 42.40
C GLY A 23 4.95 -19.56 42.21
N LEU A 24 5.65 -18.84 41.32
CA LEU A 24 7.10 -18.98 41.12
C LEU A 24 7.90 -18.55 42.36
N ARG A 25 7.44 -17.54 43.09
CA ARG A 25 8.09 -17.07 44.32
C ARG A 25 8.01 -18.09 45.44
N ASP A 26 6.92 -18.85 45.49
CA ASP A 26 6.65 -19.84 46.53
C ASP A 26 7.17 -21.24 46.17
N HIS A 27 7.89 -21.40 45.05
CA HIS A 27 8.39 -22.67 44.53
C HIS A 27 7.31 -23.76 44.36
N ASP A 28 6.06 -23.36 44.12
CA ASP A 28 4.95 -24.30 43.93
C ASP A 28 5.02 -24.93 42.51
N PRO A 29 5.15 -26.26 42.37
CA PRO A 29 5.12 -26.91 41.06
C PRO A 29 3.81 -26.68 40.30
N GLN A 30 2.71 -26.33 40.98
CA GLN A 30 1.44 -25.99 40.32
C GLN A 30 1.52 -24.67 39.54
N ALA A 31 2.53 -23.82 39.78
CA ALA A 31 2.75 -22.60 39.00
C ALA A 31 2.91 -22.88 37.50
N LEU A 32 3.42 -24.07 37.12
CA LEU A 32 3.55 -24.49 35.71
C LEU A 32 2.20 -24.55 34.99
N LEU A 33 1.11 -24.88 35.69
CA LEU A 33 -0.23 -24.93 35.09
C LEU A 33 -0.72 -23.54 34.65
N PHE A 34 -0.19 -22.47 35.23
CA PHE A 34 -0.53 -21.08 34.86
C PHE A 34 0.40 -20.50 33.80
N VAL A 35 1.66 -20.94 33.75
CA VAL A 35 2.65 -20.47 32.76
C VAL A 35 2.31 -20.94 31.35
N VAL A 36 1.89 -22.20 31.18
CA VAL A 36 1.54 -22.77 29.87
C VAL A 36 0.40 -22.02 29.15
N PRO A 37 -0.78 -21.77 29.76
CA PRO A 37 -1.85 -21.02 29.11
C PRO A 37 -1.46 -19.55 28.87
N LEU A 38 -0.63 -18.96 29.74
CA LEU A 38 -0.10 -17.61 29.51
C LEU A 38 0.72 -17.54 28.21
N PHE A 39 1.60 -18.52 27.97
CA PHE A 39 2.35 -18.59 26.72
C PHE A 39 1.44 -18.90 25.51
N LEU A 40 0.49 -19.83 25.65
CA LEU A 40 -0.43 -20.20 24.56
C LEU A 40 -1.32 -19.04 24.10
N VAL A 41 -1.68 -18.12 25.00
CA VAL A 41 -2.50 -16.94 24.66
C VAL A 41 -1.61 -15.72 24.35
N GLY A 42 -0.58 -15.50 25.15
CA GLY A 42 0.32 -14.35 25.06
C GLY A 42 1.20 -14.38 23.80
N LEU A 43 1.70 -15.54 23.39
CA LEU A 43 2.53 -15.67 22.19
C LEU A 43 1.77 -15.34 20.89
N PRO A 44 0.58 -15.89 20.58
CA PRO A 44 -0.16 -15.49 19.39
C PRO A 44 -0.65 -14.04 19.47
N PHE A 45 -0.99 -13.52 20.66
CA PHE A 45 -1.28 -12.10 20.84
C PHE A 45 -0.06 -11.22 20.50
N LEU A 46 1.13 -11.60 20.97
CA LEU A 46 2.38 -10.92 20.65
C LEU A 46 2.68 -11.03 19.15
N ILE A 47 2.54 -12.22 18.56
CA ILE A 47 2.74 -12.44 17.13
C ILE A 47 1.76 -11.61 16.30
N SER A 48 0.49 -11.50 16.69
CA SER A 48 -0.50 -10.71 15.96
C SER A 48 -0.35 -9.21 16.20
N THR A 49 0.12 -8.76 17.36
CA THR A 49 0.49 -7.35 17.56
C THR A 49 1.76 -6.97 16.79
N LEU A 50 2.70 -7.92 16.61
CA LEU A 50 3.91 -7.76 15.81
C LEU A 50 3.63 -7.88 14.31
N LYS A 51 2.75 -8.79 13.90
CA LYS A 51 2.22 -8.88 12.54
C LYS A 51 1.21 -7.76 12.36
N ARG A 52 1.72 -6.58 12.00
CA ARG A 52 0.89 -5.44 11.60
C ARG A 52 0.00 -5.84 10.43
N ASP A 53 -1.19 -6.33 10.75
CA ASP A 53 -2.18 -6.66 9.75
C ASP A 53 -2.51 -5.39 8.98
N THR A 54 -2.36 -5.47 7.66
CA THR A 54 -2.65 -4.37 6.77
C THR A 54 -3.89 -4.76 5.99
N PHE A 55 -5.01 -4.10 6.29
CA PHE A 55 -6.27 -4.37 5.62
C PHE A 55 -6.84 -3.09 5.01
N PHE A 56 -7.43 -3.25 3.82
CA PHE A 56 -8.12 -2.18 3.12
C PHE A 56 -9.61 -2.40 3.29
N GLN A 57 -10.28 -1.44 3.90
CA GLN A 57 -11.73 -1.43 4.00
C GLN A 57 -12.28 -0.53 2.90
N SER A 58 -12.99 -1.14 1.94
CA SER A 58 -13.69 -0.41 0.90
C SER A 58 -14.82 0.42 1.50
N GLN A 59 -15.03 1.62 0.96
CA GLN A 59 -16.08 2.54 1.36
C GLN A 59 -16.76 3.07 0.11
N ASP A 60 -18.05 3.37 0.22
CA ASP A 60 -18.76 4.03 -0.87
C ASP A 60 -18.07 5.34 -1.19
N ALA A 61 -17.74 5.50 -2.47
CA ALA A 61 -17.01 6.66 -2.90
C ALA A 61 -17.92 7.88 -2.77
N PRO A 62 -17.50 8.95 -2.06
CA PRO A 62 -18.31 10.15 -1.98
C PRO A 62 -18.53 10.70 -3.40
N PRO A 63 -19.68 11.36 -3.64
CA PRO A 63 -19.90 12.06 -4.90
C PRO A 63 -18.76 13.05 -5.12
N ILE A 64 -18.22 13.08 -6.34
CA ILE A 64 -17.10 13.96 -6.70
C ILE A 64 -17.55 15.40 -6.43
N SER A 65 -17.08 15.95 -5.32
CA SER A 65 -17.42 17.31 -4.94
C SER A 65 -16.57 18.26 -5.79
N SER A 66 -17.23 19.15 -6.53
CA SER A 66 -16.60 20.12 -7.44
C SER A 66 -15.56 21.02 -6.74
N LEU A 67 -15.63 21.15 -5.41
CA LEU A 67 -14.69 21.92 -4.59
C LEU A 67 -13.25 21.33 -4.57
N VAL A 68 -13.07 20.03 -4.82
CA VAL A 68 -11.73 19.40 -4.85
C VAL A 68 -11.09 19.47 -6.25
N ALA A 69 -11.87 19.82 -7.28
CA ALA A 69 -11.42 19.80 -8.68
C ALA A 69 -10.38 20.87 -9.04
N ALA A 70 -10.10 21.82 -8.15
CA ALA A 70 -9.23 22.98 -8.43
C ALA A 70 -7.81 22.87 -7.87
N ARG A 71 -7.37 21.71 -7.36
CA ARG A 71 -5.96 21.55 -6.96
C ARG A 71 -5.10 21.44 -8.21
N SER A 72 -4.09 22.30 -8.34
CA SER A 72 -3.20 22.28 -9.50
C SER A 72 -2.48 20.93 -9.61
N GLU A 73 -2.25 20.47 -10.83
CA GLU A 73 -1.52 19.22 -11.09
C GLU A 73 -0.13 19.24 -10.43
N ALA A 74 0.54 20.40 -10.40
CA ALA A 74 1.81 20.59 -9.71
C ALA A 74 1.72 20.24 -8.21
N ALA A 75 0.67 20.68 -7.52
CA ALA A 75 0.47 20.38 -6.10
C ALA A 75 0.25 18.87 -5.85
N LEU A 76 -0.30 18.13 -6.82
CA LEU A 76 -0.44 16.68 -6.73
C LEU A 76 0.89 15.95 -6.82
N PHE A 77 1.81 16.42 -7.67
CA PHE A 77 3.15 15.82 -7.80
C PHE A 77 4.06 16.12 -6.60
N GLU A 78 3.81 17.24 -5.92
CA GLU A 78 4.49 17.55 -4.64
C GLU A 78 3.94 16.75 -3.46
N THR A 79 2.68 16.31 -3.54
CA THR A 79 2.02 15.58 -2.46
C THR A 79 2.66 14.20 -2.28
N GLN A 80 3.19 13.96 -1.08
CA GLN A 80 3.67 12.65 -0.67
C GLN A 80 2.51 11.78 -0.20
N PHE A 81 2.48 10.52 -0.64
CA PHE A 81 1.49 9.54 -0.22
C PHE A 81 2.19 8.22 0.12
N GLY A 82 1.56 7.36 0.91
CA GLY A 82 2.04 6.00 1.12
C GLY A 82 1.64 5.11 -0.05
N PHE A 83 2.56 4.27 -0.52
CA PHE A 83 2.34 3.34 -1.60
C PHE A 83 2.46 1.90 -1.09
N THR A 84 1.45 1.09 -1.38
CA THR A 84 1.47 -0.35 -1.14
C THR A 84 1.24 -1.05 -2.47
N GLY A 85 2.23 -1.83 -2.90
CA GLY A 85 2.17 -2.48 -4.22
C GLY A 85 3.52 -3.00 -4.67
N LYS A 86 3.60 -3.43 -5.93
CA LYS A 86 4.85 -3.86 -6.57
C LYS A 86 5.56 -2.62 -7.13
N LEU A 87 6.82 -2.40 -6.75
CA LEU A 87 7.71 -1.41 -7.35
C LEU A 87 8.91 -2.12 -7.99
N ARG A 88 9.53 -1.48 -8.98
CA ARG A 88 10.72 -1.98 -9.66
C ARG A 88 11.94 -1.08 -9.49
N LEU A 89 13.11 -1.69 -9.45
CA LEU A 89 14.42 -1.04 -9.50
C LEU A 89 15.13 -1.46 -10.80
N HIS A 90 15.47 -0.49 -11.65
CA HIS A 90 16.22 -0.67 -12.90
C HIS A 90 15.73 -1.85 -13.77
N GLU A 91 14.40 -1.97 -13.95
CA GLU A 91 13.68 -2.99 -14.76
C GLU A 91 13.80 -4.46 -14.32
N LYS A 92 14.95 -4.84 -13.75
CA LYS A 92 15.33 -6.22 -13.42
C LYS A 92 14.75 -6.69 -12.09
N GLU A 93 14.65 -5.81 -11.11
CA GLU A 93 14.21 -6.20 -9.78
C GLU A 93 12.82 -5.67 -9.50
N ALA A 94 11.92 -6.56 -9.07
CA ALA A 94 10.60 -6.19 -8.60
C ALA A 94 10.39 -6.68 -7.17
N ARG A 95 9.84 -5.84 -6.31
CA ARG A 95 9.48 -6.19 -4.93
C ARG A 95 8.15 -5.57 -4.53
N ARG A 96 7.46 -6.23 -3.61
CA ARG A 96 6.25 -5.67 -2.99
C ARG A 96 6.66 -4.86 -1.77
N PHE A 97 6.15 -3.65 -1.70
CA PHE A 97 6.33 -2.71 -0.61
C PHE A 97 5.00 -2.40 0.04
N LEU A 98 5.06 -2.01 1.31
CA LEU A 98 3.91 -1.80 2.17
C LEU A 98 4.03 -0.41 2.81
N ASP A 99 3.07 0.46 2.51
CA ASP A 99 2.97 1.85 2.99
C ASP A 99 4.27 2.65 2.90
N VAL A 100 5.02 2.51 1.79
CA VAL A 100 6.28 3.25 1.60
C VAL A 100 6.01 4.65 1.07
N PRO A 101 6.74 5.68 1.53
CA PRO A 101 6.55 7.04 1.05
C PRO A 101 6.86 7.13 -0.45
N ALA A 102 5.91 7.62 -1.24
CA ALA A 102 6.02 7.78 -2.68
C ALA A 102 5.49 9.14 -3.12
N ARG A 103 5.84 9.53 -4.35
CA ARG A 103 5.31 10.70 -5.05
C ARG A 103 4.92 10.32 -6.46
N ALA A 104 3.95 11.04 -7.02
CA ALA A 104 3.59 10.95 -8.41
C ALA A 104 4.53 11.85 -9.24
N THR A 105 4.97 11.38 -10.39
CA THR A 105 5.80 12.12 -11.33
C THR A 105 5.42 11.75 -12.76
N ARG A 106 5.80 12.57 -13.72
CA ARG A 106 5.80 12.19 -15.14
C ARG A 106 7.19 11.74 -15.55
N LEU A 107 7.25 10.69 -16.36
CA LEU A 107 8.47 10.25 -17.04
C LEU A 107 8.74 11.15 -18.26
N GLU A 108 9.91 11.01 -18.87
CA GLU A 108 10.31 11.79 -20.06
C GLU A 108 9.34 11.61 -21.23
N ASN A 109 8.72 10.43 -21.35
CA ASN A 109 7.68 10.13 -22.34
C ASN A 109 6.29 10.67 -21.96
N GLY A 110 6.18 11.42 -20.86
CA GLY A 110 4.93 11.98 -20.34
C GLY A 110 4.06 11.01 -19.54
N ALA A 111 4.43 9.73 -19.45
CA ALA A 111 3.67 8.72 -18.71
C ALA A 111 3.71 8.97 -17.20
N LEU A 112 2.61 8.68 -16.51
CA LEU A 112 2.57 8.77 -15.05
C LEU A 112 3.39 7.65 -14.43
N ALA A 113 4.22 8.00 -13.45
CA ALA A 113 4.91 7.06 -12.59
C ALA A 113 4.76 7.43 -11.11
N PHE A 114 4.72 6.41 -10.26
CA PHE A 114 4.88 6.52 -8.83
C PHE A 114 6.31 6.16 -8.46
N VAL A 115 7.01 7.05 -7.76
CA VAL A 115 8.42 6.90 -7.42
C VAL A 115 8.60 6.97 -5.92
N SER A 116 9.44 6.10 -5.39
CA SER A 116 9.83 6.05 -4.00
C SER A 116 11.34 5.83 -3.89
N ASN A 117 12.01 6.58 -3.02
CA ASN A 117 13.43 6.35 -2.73
C ASN A 117 13.52 5.35 -1.57
N ILE A 118 13.95 4.12 -1.85
CA ILE A 118 13.95 3.01 -0.88
C ILE A 118 15.34 2.36 -0.85
N ASP A 119 15.86 2.19 0.37
CA ASP A 119 16.95 1.26 0.64
C ASP A 119 16.38 -0.12 0.96
N ALA A 120 16.38 -1.01 -0.03
CA ALA A 120 15.93 -2.40 0.13
C ALA A 120 17.10 -3.39 0.30
N SER A 121 18.26 -2.89 0.79
CA SER A 121 19.48 -3.68 0.91
C SER A 121 19.35 -4.78 1.96
N THR A 122 19.89 -5.96 1.66
CA THR A 122 19.96 -7.05 2.63
C THR A 122 21.29 -7.02 3.36
N ARG A 123 21.25 -7.13 4.69
CA ARG A 123 22.42 -7.23 5.55
C ARG A 123 22.49 -8.62 6.16
N PHE A 124 23.68 -9.19 6.24
CA PHE A 124 23.98 -10.41 6.98
C PHE A 124 25.18 -10.13 7.88
N SER A 125 25.01 -10.31 9.20
CA SER A 125 26.04 -10.03 10.20
C SER A 125 26.67 -8.63 10.08
N GLY A 126 25.84 -7.60 9.84
CA GLY A 126 26.30 -6.21 9.67
C GLY A 126 26.90 -5.88 8.31
N VAL A 127 27.19 -6.88 7.46
CA VAL A 127 27.72 -6.69 6.11
C VAL A 127 26.57 -6.60 5.11
N VAL A 128 26.58 -5.58 4.25
CA VAL A 128 25.61 -5.45 3.15
C VAL A 128 25.94 -6.50 2.09
N THR A 129 25.06 -7.49 1.94
CA THR A 129 25.26 -8.59 0.98
C THR A 129 24.69 -8.28 -0.39
N LYS A 130 23.63 -7.46 -0.46
CA LYS A 130 23.05 -6.97 -1.71
C LYS A 130 22.61 -5.53 -1.50
N SER A 131 23.31 -4.59 -2.12
CA SER A 131 22.90 -3.18 -2.14
C SER A 131 21.75 -3.01 -3.12
N LYS A 132 20.62 -2.46 -2.63
CA LYS A 132 19.40 -2.21 -3.41
C LYS A 132 18.82 -0.84 -3.05
N VAL A 133 19.70 0.13 -2.98
CA VAL A 133 19.37 1.53 -2.74
C VAL A 133 19.05 2.18 -4.09
N GLY A 134 17.93 2.88 -4.17
CA GLY A 134 17.63 3.69 -5.35
C GLY A 134 16.19 4.13 -5.46
N LEU A 135 15.87 4.67 -6.63
CA LEU A 135 14.51 5.04 -7.01
C LEU A 135 13.77 3.80 -7.50
N TRP A 136 12.80 3.38 -6.69
CA TRP A 136 11.86 2.34 -7.03
C TRP A 136 10.64 2.96 -7.70
N LEU A 137 10.30 2.46 -8.87
CA LEU A 137 9.28 3.05 -9.73
C LEU A 137 8.17 2.05 -10.08
N CYS A 138 6.96 2.57 -10.24
CA CYS A 138 5.83 1.90 -10.83
C CYS A 138 5.24 2.83 -11.88
N SER A 139 5.15 2.37 -13.13
CA SER A 139 4.52 3.11 -14.22
C SER A 139 3.16 2.48 -14.50
N PRO A 140 2.08 2.94 -13.82
CA PRO A 140 0.75 2.39 -14.02
C PRO A 140 0.17 2.85 -15.37
N GLN A 141 -0.33 1.90 -16.15
CA GLN A 141 -1.24 2.18 -17.24
C GLN A 141 -2.67 1.97 -16.75
N PHE A 142 -3.37 3.08 -16.51
CA PHE A 142 -4.76 3.05 -16.07
C PHE A 142 -5.66 2.84 -17.29
N GLU A 143 -6.18 1.62 -17.41
CA GLU A 143 -7.29 1.31 -18.32
C GLU A 143 -8.63 1.70 -17.66
N SER A 144 -9.76 1.21 -18.19
CA SER A 144 -11.10 1.37 -17.60
C SER A 144 -11.31 0.64 -16.26
N ALA A 145 -10.24 0.43 -15.49
CA ALA A 145 -10.27 -0.30 -14.25
C ALA A 145 -10.87 0.55 -13.12
N PRO A 146 -11.70 -0.04 -12.23
CA PRO A 146 -12.34 0.73 -11.17
C PRO A 146 -11.32 1.21 -10.13
N ILE A 147 -11.48 2.46 -9.71
CA ILE A 147 -10.79 3.04 -8.54
C ILE A 147 -11.73 2.94 -7.34
N GLU A 148 -11.30 2.23 -6.31
CA GLU A 148 -12.08 2.08 -5.08
C GLU A 148 -11.57 3.01 -3.99
N CYS A 149 -12.50 3.72 -3.34
CA CYS A 149 -12.19 4.52 -2.18
C CYS A 149 -12.26 3.65 -0.92
N GLY A 150 -11.46 3.98 0.08
CA GLY A 150 -11.50 3.26 1.34
C GLY A 150 -10.61 3.86 2.40
N THR A 151 -10.36 3.04 3.41
CA THR A 151 -9.42 3.33 4.49
C THR A 151 -8.42 2.19 4.58
N LEU A 152 -7.13 2.53 4.59
CA LEU A 152 -6.04 1.61 4.88
C LEU A 152 -5.80 1.60 6.39
N PHE A 153 -5.87 0.42 6.98
CA PHE A 153 -5.47 0.21 8.36
C PHE A 153 -4.08 -0.42 8.36
N TYR A 154 -3.13 0.25 9.00
CA TYR A 154 -1.76 -0.24 9.19
C TYR A 154 -1.45 -0.25 10.68
N GLY A 155 -1.58 -1.43 11.30
CA GLY A 155 -1.55 -1.57 12.75
C GLY A 155 -2.67 -0.76 13.41
N LYS A 156 -2.32 0.22 14.27
CA LYS A 156 -3.30 1.08 14.96
C LYS A 156 -3.66 2.35 14.20
N LYS A 157 -2.98 2.65 13.08
CA LYS A 157 -3.22 3.85 12.29
C LYS A 157 -4.21 3.56 11.18
N SER A 158 -5.20 4.44 11.03
CA SER A 158 -6.11 4.46 9.89
C SER A 158 -5.78 5.65 9.00
N ARG A 159 -5.71 5.43 7.68
CA ARG A 159 -5.44 6.46 6.70
C ARG A 159 -6.44 6.39 5.55
N PRO A 160 -6.97 7.51 5.04
CA PRO A 160 -7.75 7.52 3.82
C PRO A 160 -6.91 6.91 2.68
N ALA A 161 -7.51 6.04 1.88
CA ALA A 161 -6.78 5.30 0.85
C ALA A 161 -7.58 5.10 -0.43
N LEU A 162 -6.86 4.95 -1.54
CA LEU A 162 -7.38 4.56 -2.85
C LEU A 162 -6.79 3.22 -3.24
N ARG A 163 -7.65 2.28 -3.63
CA ARG A 163 -7.21 1.03 -4.27
C ARG A 163 -7.37 1.19 -5.77
N VAL A 164 -6.25 1.10 -6.48
CA VAL A 164 -6.16 1.25 -7.93
C VAL A 164 -5.76 -0.08 -8.55
N GLN A 165 -6.38 -0.42 -9.67
CA GLN A 165 -5.96 -1.55 -10.50
C GLN A 165 -5.40 -1.01 -11.81
N PHE A 166 -4.27 -1.53 -12.27
CA PHE A 166 -3.60 -1.05 -13.47
C PHE A 166 -2.81 -2.16 -14.14
N LEU A 167 -2.43 -1.94 -15.39
CA LEU A 167 -1.45 -2.77 -16.09
C LEU A 167 -0.05 -2.22 -15.88
N GLU A 168 0.90 -3.11 -15.63
CA GLU A 168 2.31 -2.75 -15.53
C GLU A 168 2.92 -2.71 -16.93
N THR A 169 3.24 -1.51 -17.44
CA THR A 169 3.83 -1.33 -18.78
C THR A 169 5.16 -2.07 -18.96
N ALA A 170 5.92 -2.26 -17.89
CA ALA A 170 7.23 -2.91 -17.91
C ALA A 170 7.18 -4.45 -17.83
N ASP A 171 5.99 -5.06 -17.64
CA ASP A 171 5.86 -6.52 -17.56
C ASP A 171 5.24 -7.04 -18.87
N ALA A 172 6.00 -7.83 -19.64
CA ALA A 172 5.59 -8.36 -20.95
C ALA A 172 4.29 -9.20 -20.91
N LYS A 173 3.85 -9.59 -19.70
CA LYS A 173 2.64 -10.38 -19.49
C LYS A 173 1.37 -9.54 -19.28
N ASN A 174 1.44 -8.19 -19.35
CA ASN A 174 0.31 -7.30 -19.09
C ASN A 174 -0.51 -7.72 -17.85
N ALA A 175 0.21 -8.05 -16.77
CA ALA A 175 -0.43 -8.54 -15.56
C ALA A 175 -1.21 -7.40 -14.89
N ARG A 176 -2.48 -7.63 -14.59
CA ARG A 176 -3.30 -6.72 -13.78
C ARG A 176 -2.76 -6.69 -12.36
N LEU A 177 -2.20 -5.55 -11.97
CA LEU A 177 -1.71 -5.31 -10.62
C LEU A 177 -2.71 -4.48 -9.83
N LYS A 178 -2.61 -4.61 -8.51
CA LYS A 178 -3.34 -3.76 -7.55
C LYS A 178 -2.32 -3.02 -6.71
N ALA A 179 -2.54 -1.72 -6.53
CA ALA A 179 -1.85 -0.93 -5.53
C ALA A 179 -2.85 -0.19 -4.65
N ILE A 180 -2.39 0.17 -3.45
CA ILE A 180 -3.13 1.01 -2.53
C ILE A 180 -2.29 2.25 -2.28
N LEU A 181 -2.90 3.42 -2.50
CA LEU A 181 -2.34 4.73 -2.20
C LEU A 181 -2.96 5.21 -0.90
N SER A 182 -2.17 5.48 0.14
CA SER A 182 -2.63 6.00 1.43
C SER A 182 -2.26 7.48 1.54
N PHE A 183 -3.15 8.27 2.12
CA PHE A 183 -2.99 9.72 2.25
C PHE A 183 -3.11 10.12 3.71
N ASP A 184 -2.55 11.27 4.06
CA ASP A 184 -2.72 11.81 5.41
C ASP A 184 -4.08 12.52 5.57
N ASP A 185 -4.67 13.00 4.47
CA ASP A 185 -5.94 13.70 4.44
C ASP A 185 -6.89 13.21 3.33
N ILE A 186 -8.20 13.34 3.57
CA ILE A 186 -9.24 12.95 2.62
C ILE A 186 -9.21 13.85 1.37
N THR A 187 -8.83 15.12 1.52
CA THR A 187 -8.79 16.07 0.40
C THR A 187 -7.72 15.68 -0.63
N SER A 188 -6.51 15.32 -0.20
CA SER A 188 -5.47 14.80 -1.11
C SER A 188 -5.88 13.48 -1.76
N ARG A 189 -6.56 12.61 -1.01
CA ARG A 189 -7.13 11.37 -1.57
C ARG A 189 -8.09 11.69 -2.72
N GLU A 190 -9.08 12.54 -2.51
CA GLU A 190 -10.06 12.89 -3.54
C GLU A 190 -9.42 13.64 -4.72
N ALA A 191 -8.44 14.51 -4.46
CA ALA A 191 -7.73 15.22 -5.53
C ALA A 191 -6.94 14.23 -6.42
N MET A 192 -6.24 13.26 -5.82
CA MET A 192 -5.56 12.20 -6.56
C MET A 192 -6.57 11.31 -7.30
N ARG A 193 -7.71 10.98 -6.69
CA ARG A 193 -8.77 10.19 -7.34
C ARG A 193 -9.31 10.88 -8.60
N THR A 194 -9.65 12.17 -8.51
CA THR A 194 -10.12 12.97 -9.67
C THR A 194 -9.06 13.04 -10.75
N PHE A 195 -7.80 13.23 -10.37
CA PHE A 195 -6.68 13.21 -11.33
C PHE A 195 -6.56 11.86 -12.05
N LEU A 196 -6.60 10.74 -11.33
CA LEU A 196 -6.52 9.41 -11.94
C LEU A 196 -7.72 9.09 -12.83
N LEU A 197 -8.93 9.54 -12.44
CA LEU A 197 -10.13 9.44 -13.28
C LEU A 197 -9.98 10.23 -14.59
N ALA A 198 -9.41 11.44 -14.53
CA ALA A 198 -9.12 12.24 -15.72
C ALA A 198 -8.11 11.53 -16.65
N GLN A 199 -7.06 10.91 -16.09
CA GLN A 199 -6.08 10.14 -16.86
C GLN A 199 -6.69 8.92 -17.57
N MET A 200 -7.64 8.22 -16.92
CA MET A 200 -8.37 7.11 -17.56
C MET A 200 -9.24 7.58 -18.72
N GLY A 201 -9.81 8.78 -18.63
CA GLY A 201 -10.61 9.39 -19.69
C GLY A 201 -9.81 9.80 -20.92
N SER A 202 -8.54 10.20 -20.76
CA SER A 202 -7.70 10.59 -21.89
C SER A 202 -7.23 9.40 -22.75
N THR A 203 -6.98 8.25 -22.14
CA THR A 203 -6.37 7.08 -22.82
C THR A 203 -7.29 6.46 -23.89
N SER A 204 -8.61 6.60 -23.76
CA SER A 204 -9.58 6.05 -24.72
C SER A 204 -9.67 6.81 -26.05
N SER A 205 -9.06 7.99 -26.16
CA SER A 205 -9.20 8.87 -27.33
C SER A 205 -8.07 8.75 -28.38
N THR A 206 -6.98 8.02 -28.08
CA THR A 206 -5.76 8.01 -28.92
C THR A 206 -5.68 6.83 -29.91
N SER A 207 -6.58 5.83 -29.85
CA SER A 207 -6.44 4.59 -30.66
C SER A 207 -7.20 4.56 -32.00
N SER A 208 -7.64 5.70 -32.56
CA SER A 208 -8.48 5.72 -33.78
C SER A 208 -7.94 6.52 -34.98
N GLN A 209 -6.67 6.95 -34.98
CA GLN A 209 -6.05 7.61 -36.14
C GLN A 209 -4.78 6.88 -36.59
N SER A 210 -4.93 5.81 -37.38
CA SER A 210 -3.86 5.24 -38.20
C SER A 210 -4.41 4.16 -39.15
N ALA A 211 -5.24 4.55 -40.10
CA ALA A 211 -5.51 3.75 -41.30
C ALA A 211 -5.96 4.69 -42.43
N SER A 212 -5.02 5.46 -42.97
CA SER A 212 -5.22 6.09 -44.27
C SER A 212 -4.97 5.02 -45.35
N PRO A 213 -5.94 4.71 -46.22
CA PRO A 213 -5.71 3.79 -47.33
C PRO A 213 -4.83 4.49 -48.37
N PHE A 214 -3.65 3.91 -48.62
CA PHE A 214 -2.75 4.32 -49.68
C PHE A 214 -3.37 3.92 -51.03
N SER A 215 -4.09 4.85 -51.67
CA SER A 215 -4.60 4.66 -53.04
C SER A 215 -3.46 4.89 -54.02
N SER A 216 -2.84 3.81 -54.48
CA SER A 216 -1.90 3.82 -55.61
C SER A 216 -2.69 4.04 -56.90
N SER A 217 -2.62 5.26 -57.43
CA SER A 217 -3.00 5.62 -58.80
C SER A 217 -1.72 5.96 -59.55
N THR A 218 -1.34 5.11 -60.49
CA THR A 218 -0.38 5.43 -61.56
C THR A 218 -0.81 4.65 -62.78
N GLY A 219 -1.12 5.38 -63.85
CA GLY A 219 -1.38 4.86 -65.18
C GLY A 219 -0.11 4.69 -66.00
#